data_AF-A0A928BMW2-F1
#
_entry.id   AF-A0A928BMW2-F1
#
_cell.length_a   1.000
_cell.length_b   1.000
_cell.length_c   1.000
_cell.angle_alpha   90.00
_cell.angle_beta   90.00
_cell.angle_gamma   90.00
#
_symmetry.space_group_name_H-M   'P 1'
#
loop_
_entity.id
_entity.type
_entity.pdbx_description
1 polymer ?
#
loop_
_entity_poly.entity_id
_entity_poly.type
_entity_poly.pdbx_seq_one_letter_code
_entity_poly.pdbx_strand_id
1 'polypeptide(L)'
;MLGCEEVFGTHKACNEHNSMCTFAQTFNYRNSINCFMRHSHFFLPKCQTTMIAASRCSNCLMMMLQLLNDDAAKQTYRRVCLAALFLLLVQLGLSAQTTAQVQAQNDDTTTVWTVEDCMRYAVAHSHGLRQRELQLDNSEATRLQAIGAFLPSVNASIGTQWNFGRAIDPETNTYTSVSTFHNGYGLSTSLPVFDGLYRVHALRAARADMLMQKNALQAERDQMALETYQAYVNVVYAQEAVRLAEEKLSESKMILQQTQVMEEEGLKSPADVAQVEAQVASDELMLTRQKGQRETSMLELRKVMNRPSPQSLTLASLTPDPSPRGEGSIYLQGMNGNNEQGEEVTTPLPDKEVQGGGSAGARSLLAQSFYAVESARHSLRATRSSFFPSISLSAGINSSYYRNLDAAMTSPFRNQLKNNLGKYVSLNLSIPIFNRLGNIASLRRARNNLCIAQEQYAAKQTELEVLRQQAWLDVLVYQKEATQGERKVAADSLAYELTRQQYAQGLASPIDLQTSAAILLQSRAALLQSRLMIFVKKLQRRYYEGLNLI
;
A
#
# COMPACT_ATOMS: atom_id res chain seq x y z
N MET A 1 -1.94 27.95 54.44
CA MET A 1 -1.70 27.66 55.86
C MET A 1 -1.17 26.23 55.95
N LEU A 2 -0.18 25.97 56.80
CA LEU A 2 0.24 24.70 57.47
C LEU A 2 -0.06 23.37 56.73
N GLY A 3 0.87 22.45 56.46
CA GLY A 3 2.07 22.02 57.22
C GLY A 3 1.78 20.67 57.91
N CYS A 4 2.64 19.66 58.01
CA CYS A 4 4.07 19.48 57.64
C CYS A 4 4.23 18.18 56.77
N GLU A 5 5.36 17.52 56.50
CA GLU A 5 6.62 17.28 57.25
C GLU A 5 7.79 16.84 56.32
N GLU A 6 9.04 16.95 56.79
CA GLU A 6 10.28 16.62 56.05
C GLU A 6 11.14 15.60 56.83
N VAL A 7 11.93 14.73 56.15
CA VAL A 7 13.25 14.27 56.65
C VAL A 7 14.25 14.04 55.49
N PHE A 8 15.48 14.49 55.73
CA PHE A 8 16.69 14.64 54.90
C PHE A 8 17.42 13.40 54.30
N GLY A 9 18.34 13.68 53.37
CA GLY A 9 19.50 12.86 52.97
C GLY A 9 19.85 13.01 51.47
N THR A 10 20.69 13.92 50.95
CA THR A 10 22.16 14.16 51.16
C THR A 10 23.01 12.87 51.12
N HIS A 11 24.19 12.80 50.48
CA HIS A 11 25.08 13.79 49.86
C HIS A 11 26.05 13.10 48.86
N LYS A 12 26.33 13.67 47.67
CA LYS A 12 27.70 13.78 47.10
C LYS A 12 27.74 14.52 45.75
N ALA A 13 28.82 15.26 45.55
CA ALA A 13 29.22 15.82 44.26
C ALA A 13 30.55 15.20 43.82
N CYS A 14 30.84 15.23 42.53
CA CYS A 14 32.19 15.15 41.95
C CYS A 14 32.32 16.20 40.85
N ASN A 15 33.54 16.67 40.61
CA ASN A 15 33.82 17.87 39.82
C ASN A 15 34.85 17.60 38.71
N GLU A 16 34.87 18.51 37.72
CA GLU A 16 36.03 18.88 36.89
C GLU A 16 36.68 17.93 35.84
N HIS A 17 37.05 18.61 34.74
CA HIS A 17 38.30 18.50 33.96
C HIS A 17 38.47 17.55 32.74
N ASN A 18 38.45 18.20 31.57
CA ASN A 18 39.56 18.32 30.61
C ASN A 18 40.33 17.09 30.11
N SER A 19 40.10 16.78 28.82
CA SER A 19 41.15 16.47 27.83
C SER A 19 40.52 16.43 26.41
N MET A 20 41.22 16.59 25.28
CA MET A 20 42.34 17.47 24.86
C MET A 20 42.49 17.25 23.32
N CYS A 21 43.48 17.88 22.65
CA CYS A 21 43.95 17.53 21.28
C CYS A 21 42.96 17.78 20.11
N THR A 22 43.13 18.86 19.32
CA THR A 22 43.94 18.96 18.06
C THR A 22 43.30 18.28 16.84
N PHE A 23 43.50 18.73 15.59
CA PHE A 23 44.64 19.42 14.99
C PHE A 23 44.20 20.42 13.90
N ALA A 24 45.04 21.41 13.54
CA ALA A 24 44.77 22.38 12.49
C ALA A 24 45.86 22.35 11.41
N GLN A 25 45.51 22.51 10.13
CA GLN A 25 46.48 22.77 9.07
C GLN A 25 45.87 23.54 7.87
N THR A 26 46.74 24.23 7.13
CA THR A 26 46.44 25.17 6.05
C THR A 26 47.09 24.70 4.72
N PHE A 27 47.14 25.58 3.70
CA PHE A 27 47.57 25.39 2.29
C PHE A 27 46.46 24.85 1.33
N ASN A 28 46.07 25.45 0.20
CA ASN A 28 46.46 26.62 -0.65
C ASN A 28 47.20 26.27 -1.97
N TYR A 29 46.84 26.93 -3.09
CA TYR A 29 47.33 26.81 -4.51
C TYR A 29 47.00 25.48 -5.25
N ARG A 30 47.02 25.34 -6.61
CA ARG A 30 46.69 26.20 -7.80
C ARG A 30 46.71 25.31 -9.09
N ASN A 31 46.09 25.76 -10.20
CA ASN A 31 45.99 25.15 -11.58
C ASN A 31 47.06 24.11 -12.01
N SER A 32 46.75 23.04 -12.78
CA SER A 32 46.53 23.01 -14.27
C SER A 32 46.15 21.58 -14.74
N ILE A 33 45.16 21.31 -15.62
CA ILE A 33 45.10 21.35 -17.11
C ILE A 33 45.92 20.26 -17.86
N ASN A 34 45.18 19.37 -18.57
CA ASN A 34 45.48 18.51 -19.75
C ASN A 34 46.60 17.44 -19.74
N CYS A 35 46.21 16.15 -19.86
CA CYS A 35 46.31 15.30 -21.08
C CYS A 35 45.98 13.80 -20.77
N PHE A 36 45.76 12.87 -21.71
CA PHE A 36 44.83 12.83 -22.86
C PHE A 36 44.70 11.35 -23.38
N MET A 37 43.48 10.78 -23.38
CA MET A 37 43.04 9.53 -24.09
C MET A 37 43.78 8.17 -23.94
N ARG A 38 42.99 7.10 -23.69
CA ARG A 38 42.80 6.00 -24.67
C ARG A 38 41.46 5.24 -24.48
N HIS A 39 40.89 4.85 -25.63
CA HIS A 39 39.65 4.11 -25.98
C HIS A 39 38.80 3.43 -24.88
N SER A 40 37.46 3.52 -24.82
CA SER A 40 36.36 3.43 -25.84
C SER A 40 36.18 2.02 -26.44
N HIS A 41 34.98 1.48 -26.70
CA HIS A 41 33.59 2.01 -26.76
C HIS A 41 32.69 1.24 -25.76
N PHE A 42 31.35 1.36 -25.60
CA PHE A 42 30.20 1.98 -26.30
C PHE A 42 29.27 2.67 -25.24
N PHE A 43 28.05 3.19 -25.46
CA PHE A 43 27.14 3.23 -26.63
C PHE A 43 26.65 4.67 -26.91
N LEU A 44 25.34 4.95 -26.93
CA LEU A 44 24.72 6.23 -27.34
C LEU A 44 23.43 6.54 -26.53
N PRO A 45 22.89 7.78 -26.52
CA PRO A 45 23.61 9.06 -26.34
C PRO A 45 22.86 10.18 -25.56
N LYS A 46 23.60 11.25 -25.20
CA LYS A 46 23.15 12.67 -25.12
C LYS A 46 21.88 13.04 -24.31
N CYS A 47 22.03 13.40 -23.03
CA CYS A 47 21.21 14.46 -22.40
C CYS A 47 21.89 15.16 -21.20
N GLN A 48 23.08 15.76 -21.39
CA GLN A 48 23.79 16.43 -20.27
C GLN A 48 24.70 17.63 -20.63
N THR A 49 24.83 17.99 -21.91
CA THR A 49 25.85 18.96 -22.37
C THR A 49 25.36 20.40 -22.55
N THR A 50 24.09 20.70 -22.29
CA THR A 50 23.48 22.02 -22.57
C THR A 50 23.64 23.05 -21.45
N MET A 51 23.68 22.64 -20.18
CA MET A 51 23.69 23.59 -19.04
C MET A 51 24.99 24.41 -18.91
N ILE A 52 26.13 23.88 -19.38
CA ILE A 52 27.45 24.56 -19.23
C ILE A 52 27.69 25.60 -20.34
N ALA A 53 26.99 25.51 -21.48
CA ALA A 53 27.07 26.52 -22.54
C ALA A 53 26.27 27.79 -22.22
N ALA A 54 25.11 27.65 -21.56
CA ALA A 54 24.19 28.75 -21.28
C ALA A 54 24.81 29.87 -20.41
N SER A 55 25.61 29.50 -19.40
CA SER A 55 26.23 30.45 -18.48
C SER A 55 27.28 31.36 -19.13
N ARG A 56 27.98 30.88 -20.17
CA ARG A 56 28.97 31.69 -20.91
C ARG A 56 28.33 32.62 -21.95
N CYS A 57 27.18 32.24 -22.51
CA CYS A 57 26.50 33.04 -23.53
C CYS A 57 25.85 34.32 -22.95
N SER A 58 25.32 34.24 -21.72
CA SER A 58 24.68 35.38 -21.03
C SER A 58 25.61 36.60 -20.90
N ASN A 59 26.87 36.39 -20.48
CA ASN A 59 27.81 37.48 -20.27
C ASN A 59 28.24 38.16 -21.59
N CYS A 60 28.37 37.41 -22.69
CA CYS A 60 28.66 38.00 -24.01
C CYS A 60 27.48 38.85 -24.52
N LEU A 61 26.24 38.37 -24.32
CA LEU A 61 25.04 39.09 -24.75
C LEU A 61 24.87 40.42 -23.99
N MET A 62 25.19 40.42 -22.69
CA MET A 62 25.12 41.63 -21.86
C MET A 62 26.22 42.66 -22.21
N MET A 63 27.40 42.21 -22.66
CA MET A 63 28.47 43.11 -23.12
C MET A 63 28.15 43.74 -24.49
N MET A 64 27.57 42.99 -25.42
CA MET A 64 27.10 43.53 -26.71
C MET A 64 26.02 44.62 -26.54
N LEU A 65 25.13 44.48 -25.56
CA LEU A 65 24.07 45.48 -25.31
C LEU A 65 24.59 46.84 -24.79
N GLN A 66 25.84 46.92 -24.30
CA GLN A 66 26.45 48.17 -23.84
C GLN A 66 27.06 49.01 -24.98
N LEU A 67 27.23 48.45 -26.18
CA LEU A 67 27.78 49.15 -27.36
C LEU A 67 26.71 49.77 -28.26
N LEU A 68 25.42 49.43 -28.05
CA LEU A 68 24.30 50.01 -28.80
C LEU A 68 23.85 51.33 -28.15
N ASN A 69 24.31 52.45 -28.70
CA ASN A 69 24.03 53.79 -28.16
C ASN A 69 22.72 54.42 -28.68
N ASP A 70 21.82 53.61 -29.25
CA ASP A 70 20.50 54.02 -29.76
C ASP A 70 19.41 53.18 -29.07
N ASP A 71 18.42 53.83 -28.46
CA ASP A 71 17.35 53.18 -27.71
C ASP A 71 16.24 52.61 -28.60
N ALA A 72 16.11 53.08 -29.85
CA ALA A 72 15.19 52.48 -30.82
C ALA A 72 15.58 51.01 -31.11
N ALA A 73 16.88 50.78 -31.37
CA ALA A 73 17.43 49.46 -31.66
C ALA A 73 17.26 48.47 -30.49
N LYS A 74 17.43 48.93 -29.25
CA LYS A 74 17.19 48.11 -28.04
C LYS A 74 15.74 47.65 -27.96
N GLN A 75 14.79 48.50 -28.34
CA GLN A 75 13.37 48.17 -28.30
C GLN A 75 12.97 47.16 -29.40
N THR A 76 13.57 47.25 -30.60
CA THR A 76 13.41 46.24 -31.65
C THR A 76 13.99 44.89 -31.23
N TYR A 77 15.24 44.87 -30.75
CA TYR A 77 15.92 43.64 -30.35
C TYR A 77 15.16 42.89 -29.24
N ARG A 78 14.63 43.63 -28.26
CA ARG A 78 13.82 43.07 -27.16
C ARG A 78 12.50 42.46 -27.64
N ARG A 79 11.87 43.01 -28.69
CA ARG A 79 10.68 42.42 -29.34
C ARG A 79 11.03 41.17 -30.13
N VAL A 80 12.12 41.18 -30.90
CA VAL A 80 12.59 40.02 -31.68
C VAL A 80 12.98 38.85 -30.77
N CYS A 81 13.71 39.09 -29.66
CA CYS A 81 14.04 38.04 -28.69
C CYS A 81 12.80 37.44 -28.01
N LEU A 82 11.79 38.25 -27.67
CA LEU A 82 10.54 37.75 -27.09
C LEU A 82 9.74 36.90 -28.10
N ALA A 83 9.65 37.32 -29.36
CA ALA A 83 9.00 36.56 -30.42
C ALA A 83 9.72 35.22 -30.69
N ALA A 84 11.06 35.22 -30.75
CA ALA A 84 11.86 34.01 -30.91
C ALA A 84 11.68 33.02 -29.74
N LEU A 85 11.64 33.52 -28.50
CA LEU A 85 11.47 32.68 -27.32
C LEU A 85 10.04 32.11 -27.23
N PHE A 86 9.03 32.84 -27.71
CA PHE A 86 7.66 32.33 -27.83
C PHE A 86 7.53 31.22 -28.90
N LEU A 87 8.15 31.40 -30.08
CA LEU A 87 8.21 30.37 -31.12
C LEU A 87 8.92 29.08 -30.66
N LEU A 88 9.99 29.22 -29.88
CA LEU A 88 10.75 28.07 -29.33
C LEU A 88 9.91 27.29 -28.30
N LEU A 89 9.12 27.99 -27.48
CA LEU A 89 8.15 27.35 -26.57
C LEU A 89 7.01 26.65 -27.31
N VAL A 90 6.50 27.21 -28.41
CA VAL A 90 5.46 26.57 -29.24
C VAL A 90 5.98 25.28 -29.90
N GLN A 91 7.22 25.25 -30.39
CA GLN A 91 7.80 24.02 -30.97
C GLN A 91 8.05 22.91 -29.94
N LEU A 92 8.35 23.26 -28.69
CA LEU A 92 8.48 22.28 -27.60
C LEU A 92 7.13 21.70 -27.11
N GLY A 93 6.00 22.28 -27.52
CA GLY A 93 4.67 21.79 -27.15
C GLY A 93 4.10 20.69 -28.05
N LEU A 94 4.73 20.38 -29.20
CA LEU A 94 4.09 19.60 -30.28
C LEU A 94 4.63 18.17 -30.48
N SER A 95 5.61 17.71 -29.68
CA SER A 95 6.25 16.39 -29.84
C SER A 95 5.82 15.35 -28.80
N ALA A 96 4.71 15.57 -28.08
CA ALA A 96 4.25 14.71 -26.98
C ALA A 96 3.27 13.58 -27.42
N GLN A 97 3.08 13.36 -28.73
CA GLN A 97 2.18 12.34 -29.28
C GLN A 97 2.92 11.25 -30.08
N THR A 98 4.06 10.77 -29.58
CA THR A 98 4.60 9.48 -30.03
C THR A 98 3.84 8.33 -29.35
N THR A 99 2.94 7.73 -30.13
CA THR A 99 2.30 6.42 -29.93
C THR A 99 2.97 5.48 -28.92
N ALA A 100 2.44 5.44 -27.69
CA ALA A 100 2.68 4.34 -26.77
C ALA A 100 1.91 3.10 -27.23
N GLN A 101 2.36 2.46 -28.32
CA GLN A 101 1.89 1.13 -28.67
C GLN A 101 2.40 0.14 -27.62
N VAL A 102 1.50 -0.23 -26.70
CA VAL A 102 1.71 -1.38 -25.82
C VAL A 102 1.81 -2.60 -26.72
N GLN A 103 3.04 -3.06 -26.98
CA GLN A 103 3.25 -4.38 -27.55
C GLN A 103 2.80 -5.39 -26.52
N ALA A 104 1.60 -5.93 -26.69
CA ALA A 104 1.18 -7.13 -25.99
C ALA A 104 2.10 -8.27 -26.44
N GLN A 105 3.14 -8.55 -25.65
CA GLN A 105 3.90 -9.78 -25.78
C GLN A 105 2.95 -10.94 -25.45
N ASN A 106 2.41 -11.54 -26.50
CA ASN A 106 1.87 -12.89 -26.42
C ASN A 106 3.06 -13.84 -26.25
N ASP A 107 3.58 -13.94 -25.03
CA ASP A 107 4.40 -15.07 -24.60
C ASP A 107 3.50 -16.31 -24.56
N ASP A 108 3.17 -16.83 -25.75
CA ASP A 108 2.43 -18.08 -25.97
C ASP A 108 3.34 -19.30 -25.74
N THR A 109 4.35 -19.13 -24.87
CA THR A 109 4.94 -20.23 -24.12
C THR A 109 3.86 -20.80 -23.21
N THR A 110 3.55 -22.09 -23.38
CA THR A 110 2.67 -22.86 -22.49
C THR A 110 3.32 -23.14 -21.13
N THR A 111 3.66 -22.06 -20.43
CA THR A 111 4.07 -22.09 -19.03
C THR A 111 2.95 -22.70 -18.21
N VAL A 112 3.28 -23.76 -17.48
CA VAL A 112 2.37 -24.40 -16.53
C VAL A 112 2.51 -23.64 -15.22
N TRP A 113 1.51 -22.84 -14.86
CA TRP A 113 1.56 -21.91 -13.73
C TRP A 113 1.48 -22.68 -12.42
N THR A 114 2.45 -22.50 -11.52
CA THR A 114 2.33 -22.99 -10.14
C THR A 114 1.47 -22.06 -9.30
N VAL A 115 1.12 -22.48 -8.08
CA VAL A 115 0.38 -21.62 -7.14
C VAL A 115 1.22 -20.41 -6.70
N GLU A 116 2.54 -20.55 -6.62
CA GLU A 116 3.49 -19.46 -6.37
C GLU A 116 3.56 -18.47 -7.53
N ASP A 117 3.44 -18.92 -8.78
CA ASP A 117 3.36 -18.03 -9.94
C ASP A 117 2.06 -17.23 -9.93
N CYS A 118 0.94 -17.88 -9.66
CA CYS A 118 -0.36 -17.21 -9.49
C CYS A 118 -0.32 -16.18 -8.35
N MET A 119 0.20 -16.54 -7.16
CA MET A 119 0.33 -15.60 -6.03
C MET A 119 1.22 -14.41 -6.37
N ARG A 120 2.41 -14.63 -6.95
CA ARG A 120 3.34 -13.56 -7.33
C ARG A 120 2.72 -12.63 -8.38
N TYR A 121 2.03 -13.18 -9.37
CA TYR A 121 1.33 -12.39 -10.39
C TYR A 121 0.18 -11.58 -9.80
N ALA A 122 -0.65 -12.18 -8.94
CA ALA A 122 -1.77 -11.49 -8.29
C ALA A 122 -1.31 -10.31 -7.43
N VAL A 123 -0.27 -10.52 -6.61
CA VAL A 123 0.33 -9.46 -5.80
C VAL A 123 0.91 -8.34 -6.69
N ALA A 124 1.61 -8.68 -7.78
CA ALA A 124 2.18 -7.69 -8.70
C ALA A 124 1.14 -6.86 -9.48
N HIS A 125 -0.06 -7.41 -9.74
CA HIS A 125 -1.11 -6.76 -10.54
C HIS A 125 -2.33 -6.29 -9.72
N SER A 126 -2.33 -6.48 -8.39
CA SER A 126 -3.47 -6.12 -7.54
C SER A 126 -3.72 -4.62 -7.50
N HIS A 127 -4.94 -4.23 -7.90
CA HIS A 127 -5.43 -2.86 -7.75
C HIS A 127 -5.52 -2.43 -6.27
N GLY A 128 -5.86 -3.35 -5.36
CA GLY A 128 -5.87 -3.11 -3.91
C GLY A 128 -4.47 -2.79 -3.40
N LEU A 129 -3.48 -3.59 -3.79
CA LEU A 129 -2.09 -3.32 -3.44
C LEU A 129 -1.61 -1.97 -3.97
N ARG A 130 -1.91 -1.64 -5.23
CA ARG A 130 -1.50 -0.35 -5.81
C ARG A 130 -2.15 0.84 -5.11
N GLN A 131 -3.37 0.69 -4.58
CA GLN A 131 -3.99 1.70 -3.71
C GLN A 131 -3.26 1.83 -2.36
N ARG A 132 -2.78 0.72 -1.76
CA ARG A 132 -1.96 0.77 -0.52
C ARG A 132 -0.62 1.45 -0.72
N GLU A 133 0.04 1.23 -1.86
CA GLU A 133 1.29 1.94 -2.19
C GLU A 133 1.05 3.45 -2.25
N LEU A 134 -0.01 3.88 -2.92
CA LEU A 134 -0.39 5.30 -2.96
C LEU A 134 -0.83 5.84 -1.58
N GLN A 135 -1.40 5.01 -0.69
CA GLN A 135 -1.67 5.39 0.72
C GLN A 135 -0.37 5.58 1.52
N LEU A 136 0.65 4.74 1.29
CA LEU A 136 1.98 4.90 1.86
C LEU A 136 2.66 6.17 1.33
N ASP A 137 2.65 6.41 0.01
CA ASP A 137 3.20 7.62 -0.61
C ASP A 137 2.56 8.91 -0.05
N ASN A 138 1.24 8.92 0.15
CA ASN A 138 0.53 10.04 0.80
C ASN A 138 0.97 10.24 2.26
N SER A 139 1.29 9.17 2.99
CA SER A 139 1.82 9.27 4.36
C SER A 139 3.28 9.74 4.40
N GLU A 140 4.11 9.38 3.42
CA GLU A 140 5.46 9.91 3.20
C GLU A 140 5.40 11.42 2.89
N ALA A 141 4.47 11.85 2.03
CA ALA A 141 4.24 13.27 1.74
C ALA A 141 3.74 14.04 2.98
N THR A 142 2.89 13.43 3.80
CA THR A 142 2.45 14.01 5.09
C THR A 142 3.60 14.12 6.09
N ARG A 143 4.50 13.11 6.14
CA ARG A 143 5.75 13.17 6.92
C ARG A 143 6.66 14.30 6.41
N LEU A 144 6.77 14.48 5.10
CA LEU A 144 7.54 15.58 4.49
C LEU A 144 6.94 16.95 4.82
N GLN A 145 5.61 17.10 4.80
CA GLN A 145 4.93 18.32 5.25
C GLN A 145 5.21 18.63 6.73
N ALA A 146 5.20 17.60 7.59
CA ALA A 146 5.53 17.76 9.01
C ALA A 146 7.01 18.13 9.26
N ILE A 147 7.93 17.71 8.38
CA ILE A 147 9.32 18.20 8.37
C ILE A 147 9.39 19.65 7.87
N GLY A 148 8.68 19.96 6.78
CA GLY A 148 8.61 21.30 6.18
C GLY A 148 8.07 22.36 7.14
N ALA A 149 7.21 21.99 8.08
CA ALA A 149 6.70 22.90 9.11
C ALA A 149 7.78 23.48 10.04
N PHE A 150 8.98 22.88 10.11
CA PHE A 150 10.13 23.43 10.86
C PHE A 150 10.93 24.48 10.07
N LEU A 151 10.65 24.65 8.77
CA LEU A 151 11.33 25.61 7.90
C LEU A 151 10.61 26.97 7.93
N PRO A 152 11.30 28.08 7.60
CA PRO A 152 10.64 29.35 7.38
C PRO A 152 9.68 29.28 6.19
N SER A 153 8.43 29.70 6.40
CA SER A 153 7.50 29.99 5.31
C SER A 153 7.89 31.32 4.66
N VAL A 154 7.88 31.40 3.32
CA VAL A 154 8.16 32.63 2.57
C VAL A 154 6.96 32.96 1.69
N ASN A 155 6.42 34.16 1.83
CA ASN A 155 5.18 34.60 1.18
C ASN A 155 5.41 35.94 0.49
N ALA A 156 5.06 36.02 -0.79
CA ALA A 156 4.95 37.27 -1.52
C ALA A 156 3.49 37.71 -1.58
N SER A 157 3.22 38.99 -1.36
CA SER A 157 1.88 39.58 -1.44
C SER A 157 1.90 40.84 -2.31
N ILE A 158 0.86 41.00 -3.12
CA ILE A 158 0.60 42.23 -3.88
C ILE A 158 -0.86 42.57 -3.67
N GLY A 159 -1.13 43.72 -3.06
CA GLY A 159 -2.48 44.21 -2.78
C GLY A 159 -2.72 45.53 -3.49
N THR A 160 -3.82 45.64 -4.22
CA THR A 160 -4.32 46.89 -4.81
C THR A 160 -5.62 47.31 -4.14
N GLN A 161 -5.68 48.55 -3.67
CA GLN A 161 -6.85 49.12 -3.00
C GLN A 161 -7.19 50.47 -3.65
N TRP A 162 -8.46 50.66 -3.98
CA TRP A 162 -9.01 51.93 -4.44
C TRP A 162 -9.97 52.42 -3.36
N ASN A 163 -9.73 53.60 -2.81
CA ASN A 163 -10.59 54.24 -1.83
C ASN A 163 -11.21 55.50 -2.46
N PHE A 164 -12.53 55.63 -2.36
CA PHE A 164 -13.28 56.78 -2.86
C PHE A 164 -14.05 57.40 -1.70
N GLY A 165 -13.98 58.72 -1.55
CA GLY A 165 -14.71 59.45 -0.51
C GLY A 165 -13.92 60.59 0.11
N ARG A 166 -14.22 60.89 1.38
CA ARG A 166 -13.55 61.96 2.14
C ARG A 166 -12.43 61.38 2.99
N ALA A 167 -11.23 61.93 2.85
CA ALA A 167 -10.12 61.73 3.78
C ALA A 167 -9.97 62.97 4.68
N ILE A 168 -9.15 62.84 5.72
CA ILE A 168 -8.59 64.00 6.41
C ILE A 168 -7.24 64.27 5.76
N ASP A 169 -7.03 65.51 5.33
CA ASP A 169 -5.74 65.97 4.83
C ASP A 169 -4.76 66.10 6.01
N PRO A 170 -3.59 65.42 5.99
CA PRO A 170 -2.67 65.40 7.13
C PRO A 170 -1.90 66.72 7.33
N GLU A 171 -1.90 67.64 6.36
CA GLU A 171 -1.24 68.94 6.47
C GLU A 171 -2.20 70.01 6.99
N THR A 172 -3.47 69.99 6.55
CA THR A 172 -4.47 71.00 6.97
C THR A 172 -5.43 70.52 8.08
N ASN A 173 -5.47 69.21 8.37
CA ASN A 173 -6.44 68.56 9.25
C ASN A 173 -7.92 68.86 8.88
N THR A 174 -8.20 69.13 7.61
CA THR A 174 -9.57 69.35 7.10
C THR A 174 -10.03 68.20 6.20
N TYR A 175 -11.34 68.10 5.98
CA TYR A 175 -11.96 67.03 5.19
C TYR A 175 -11.91 67.29 3.68
N THR A 176 -10.91 66.77 3.00
CA THR A 176 -10.81 66.77 1.54
C THR A 176 -11.53 65.56 0.93
N SER A 177 -12.22 65.75 -0.19
CA SER A 177 -12.73 64.63 -1.00
C SER A 177 -11.61 64.20 -1.94
N VAL A 178 -11.07 62.99 -1.77
CA VAL A 178 -9.94 62.48 -2.55
C VAL A 178 -10.11 60.99 -2.86
N SER A 179 -10.08 60.68 -4.15
CA SER A 179 -10.04 59.33 -4.69
C SER A 179 -8.59 58.85 -4.69
N THR A 180 -8.28 57.73 -4.04
CA THR A 180 -6.89 57.30 -3.81
C THR A 180 -6.66 55.84 -4.21
N PHE A 181 -5.59 55.61 -4.95
CA PHE A 181 -5.08 54.29 -5.30
C PHE A 181 -3.85 53.98 -4.44
N HIS A 182 -3.90 52.88 -3.71
CA HIS A 182 -2.78 52.32 -2.97
C HIS A 182 -2.45 50.94 -3.54
N ASN A 183 -1.16 50.68 -3.76
CA ASN A 183 -0.68 49.36 -4.15
C ASN A 183 0.53 48.97 -3.29
N GLY A 184 0.30 48.03 -2.38
CA GLY A 184 1.33 47.45 -1.52
C GLY A 184 1.96 46.21 -2.14
N TYR A 185 3.28 46.11 -2.02
CA TYR A 185 4.10 44.95 -2.36
C TYR A 185 4.79 44.47 -1.08
N GLY A 186 4.66 43.18 -0.76
CA GLY A 186 5.30 42.56 0.39
C GLY A 186 6.05 41.29 0.02
N LEU A 187 7.19 41.07 0.65
CA LEU A 187 7.84 39.77 0.75
C LEU A 187 8.16 39.55 2.23
N SER A 188 7.45 38.61 2.85
CA SER A 188 7.63 38.26 4.25
C SER A 188 8.09 36.81 4.40
N THR A 189 8.83 36.56 5.46
CA THR A 189 9.22 35.23 5.93
C THR A 189 8.78 35.07 7.37
N SER A 190 8.24 33.90 7.73
CA SER A 190 7.84 33.59 9.11
C SER A 190 8.27 32.19 9.50
N LEU A 191 9.03 32.10 10.58
CA LEU A 191 9.55 30.90 11.20
C LEU A 191 8.93 30.72 12.59
N PRO A 192 8.09 29.69 12.79
CA PRO A 192 7.68 29.26 14.12
C PRO A 192 8.91 28.79 14.91
N VAL A 193 9.30 29.52 15.95
CA VAL A 193 10.43 29.16 16.83
C VAL A 193 9.94 28.14 17.85
N PHE A 194 8.89 28.46 18.59
CA PHE A 194 8.29 27.60 19.61
C PHE A 194 6.76 27.58 19.50
N ASP A 195 6.14 26.47 19.86
CA ASP A 195 4.71 26.19 19.67
C ASP A 195 4.14 25.19 20.69
N GLY A 196 4.73 25.11 21.89
CA GLY A 196 4.39 24.06 22.86
C GLY A 196 4.85 22.65 22.44
N LEU A 197 5.83 22.54 21.53
CA LEU A 197 6.30 21.30 20.89
C LEU A 197 5.28 20.65 19.94
N TYR A 198 4.30 21.40 19.44
CA TYR A 198 3.28 20.89 18.50
C TYR A 198 3.91 20.21 17.29
N ARG A 199 4.83 20.88 16.57
CA ARG A 199 5.53 20.31 15.40
C ARG A 199 6.29 19.02 15.71
N VAL A 200 6.94 18.93 16.88
CA VAL A 200 7.69 17.73 17.30
C VAL A 200 6.76 16.54 17.50
N HIS A 201 5.56 16.77 18.00
CA HIS A 201 4.56 15.72 18.18
C HIS A 201 3.80 15.41 16.88
N ALA A 202 3.51 16.41 16.04
CA ALA A 202 2.93 16.20 14.71
C ALA A 202 3.85 15.35 13.80
N LEU A 203 5.16 15.62 13.80
CA LEU A 203 6.14 14.81 13.05
C LEU A 203 6.24 13.36 13.57
N ARG A 204 6.12 13.15 14.89
CA ARG A 204 6.10 11.80 15.47
C ARG A 204 4.79 11.06 15.18
N ALA A 205 3.65 11.75 15.12
CA ALA A 205 2.39 11.18 14.65
C ALA A 205 2.50 10.75 13.18
N ALA A 206 2.90 11.66 12.28
CA ALA A 206 3.05 11.36 10.85
C ALA A 206 4.07 10.22 10.57
N ARG A 207 5.12 10.08 11.40
CA ARG A 207 6.03 8.92 11.34
C ARG A 207 5.35 7.62 11.78
N ALA A 208 4.50 7.65 12.80
CA ALA A 208 3.71 6.49 13.22
C ALA A 208 2.65 6.13 12.17
N ASP A 209 1.93 7.11 11.62
CA ASP A 209 0.96 6.91 10.52
C ASP A 209 1.62 6.23 9.30
N MET A 210 2.82 6.69 8.92
CA MET A 210 3.58 6.10 7.82
C MET A 210 4.04 4.65 8.13
N LEU A 211 4.38 4.34 9.38
CA LEU A 211 4.68 2.96 9.80
C LEU A 211 3.42 2.09 9.84
N MET A 212 2.28 2.63 10.23
CA MET A 212 0.97 1.97 10.12
C MET A 212 0.64 1.65 8.67
N GLN A 213 0.75 2.61 7.73
CA GLN A 213 0.48 2.36 6.31
C GLN A 213 1.48 1.35 5.70
N LYS A 214 2.75 1.38 6.10
CA LYS A 214 3.74 0.38 5.66
C LYS A 214 3.37 -1.04 6.10
N ASN A 215 2.79 -1.22 7.29
CA ASN A 215 2.33 -2.52 7.75
C ASN A 215 0.98 -2.92 7.11
N ALA A 216 0.07 -1.98 6.88
CA ALA A 216 -1.16 -2.21 6.11
C ALA A 216 -0.86 -2.67 4.67
N LEU A 217 0.15 -2.09 4.02
CA LEU A 217 0.65 -2.52 2.71
C LEU A 217 1.13 -3.97 2.73
N GLN A 218 1.80 -4.42 3.79
CA GLN A 218 2.25 -5.81 3.92
C GLN A 218 1.08 -6.77 4.16
N ALA A 219 0.15 -6.41 5.06
CA ALA A 219 -1.05 -7.21 5.31
C ALA A 219 -1.90 -7.39 4.03
N GLU A 220 -1.96 -6.38 3.16
CA GLU A 220 -2.64 -6.47 1.86
C GLU A 220 -1.94 -7.46 0.89
N ARG A 221 -0.59 -7.52 0.88
CA ARG A 221 0.16 -8.51 0.09
C ARG A 221 -0.13 -9.92 0.57
N ASP A 222 -0.08 -10.12 1.88
CA ASP A 222 -0.30 -11.41 2.51
C ASP A 222 -1.75 -11.90 2.32
N GLN A 223 -2.73 -10.99 2.45
CA GLN A 223 -4.14 -11.29 2.14
C GLN A 223 -4.35 -11.69 0.68
N MET A 224 -3.78 -10.93 -0.28
CA MET A 224 -3.89 -11.25 -1.71
C MET A 224 -3.23 -12.59 -2.08
N ALA A 225 -2.13 -12.96 -1.40
CA ALA A 225 -1.53 -14.28 -1.54
C ALA A 225 -2.48 -15.40 -1.06
N LEU A 226 -3.07 -15.26 0.13
CA LEU A 226 -4.02 -16.24 0.69
C LEU A 226 -5.28 -16.41 -0.17
N GLU A 227 -5.87 -15.31 -0.66
CA GLU A 227 -7.04 -15.35 -1.54
C GLU A 227 -6.72 -16.03 -2.87
N THR A 228 -5.57 -15.71 -3.47
CA THR A 228 -5.13 -16.36 -4.72
C THR A 228 -4.87 -17.85 -4.52
N TYR A 229 -4.27 -18.24 -3.40
CA TYR A 229 -4.02 -19.64 -3.05
C TYR A 229 -5.34 -20.42 -2.90
N GLN A 230 -6.32 -19.87 -2.20
CA GLN A 230 -7.64 -20.48 -2.05
C GLN A 230 -8.36 -20.61 -3.42
N ALA A 231 -8.29 -19.57 -4.26
CA ALA A 231 -8.88 -19.61 -5.60
C ALA A 231 -8.21 -20.67 -6.49
N TYR A 232 -6.87 -20.79 -6.44
CA TYR A 232 -6.12 -21.82 -7.17
C TYR A 232 -6.56 -23.23 -6.75
N VAL A 233 -6.62 -23.51 -5.45
CA VAL A 233 -7.06 -24.81 -4.91
C VAL A 233 -8.50 -25.13 -5.32
N ASN A 234 -9.38 -24.12 -5.38
CA ASN A 234 -10.76 -24.28 -5.86
C ASN A 234 -10.84 -24.60 -7.37
N VAL A 235 -9.88 -24.15 -8.19
CA VAL A 235 -9.77 -24.54 -9.61
C VAL A 235 -9.29 -25.98 -9.74
N VAL A 236 -8.25 -26.39 -9.00
CA VAL A 236 -7.77 -27.79 -9.03
C VAL A 236 -8.88 -28.75 -8.57
N TYR A 237 -9.59 -28.43 -7.48
CA TYR A 237 -10.76 -29.20 -7.05
C TYR A 237 -11.80 -29.36 -8.17
N ALA A 238 -12.13 -28.29 -8.89
CA ALA A 238 -13.10 -28.34 -9.98
C ALA A 238 -12.60 -29.08 -11.23
N GLN A 239 -11.28 -29.07 -11.51
CA GLN A 239 -10.68 -29.88 -12.57
C GLN A 239 -10.77 -31.38 -12.25
N GLU A 240 -10.42 -31.77 -11.03
CA GLU A 240 -10.51 -33.15 -10.54
C GLU A 240 -11.96 -33.63 -10.44
N ALA A 241 -12.90 -32.76 -10.02
CA ALA A 241 -14.33 -33.05 -10.00
C ALA A 241 -14.93 -33.25 -11.41
N VAL A 242 -14.39 -32.57 -12.44
CA VAL A 242 -14.72 -32.89 -13.84
C VAL A 242 -14.20 -34.28 -14.21
N ARG A 243 -12.95 -34.64 -13.88
CA ARG A 243 -12.43 -35.99 -14.19
C ARG A 243 -13.27 -37.09 -13.55
N LEU A 244 -13.62 -36.96 -12.27
CA LEU A 244 -14.49 -37.91 -11.57
C LEU A 244 -15.89 -38.05 -12.23
N ALA A 245 -16.42 -36.97 -12.81
CA ALA A 245 -17.68 -37.01 -13.55
C ALA A 245 -17.53 -37.63 -14.96
N GLU A 246 -16.37 -37.45 -15.63
CA GLU A 246 -16.06 -38.10 -16.91
C GLU A 246 -15.82 -39.61 -16.74
N GLU A 247 -15.10 -40.00 -15.68
CA GLU A 247 -14.93 -41.40 -15.26
C GLU A 247 -16.30 -42.06 -15.01
N LYS A 248 -17.14 -41.47 -14.15
CA LYS A 248 -18.47 -42.04 -13.86
C LYS A 248 -19.35 -42.10 -15.10
N LEU A 249 -19.37 -41.07 -15.95
CA LEU A 249 -20.16 -41.11 -17.19
C LEU A 249 -19.70 -42.24 -18.13
N SER A 250 -18.39 -42.50 -18.21
CA SER A 250 -17.87 -43.63 -18.99
C SER A 250 -18.32 -44.98 -18.40
N GLU A 251 -18.34 -45.10 -17.08
CA GLU A 251 -18.80 -46.30 -16.38
C GLU A 251 -20.32 -46.53 -16.57
N SER A 252 -21.14 -45.50 -16.41
CA SER A 252 -22.59 -45.59 -16.68
C SER A 252 -22.91 -45.94 -18.13
N LYS A 253 -22.09 -45.52 -19.10
CA LYS A 253 -22.25 -45.93 -20.52
C LYS A 253 -21.83 -47.39 -20.76
N MET A 254 -20.80 -47.89 -20.09
CA MET A 254 -20.46 -49.33 -20.12
C MET A 254 -21.55 -50.17 -19.46
N ILE A 255 -22.13 -49.71 -18.35
CA ILE A 255 -23.26 -50.37 -17.69
C ILE A 255 -24.47 -50.39 -18.62
N LEU A 256 -24.82 -49.29 -19.30
CA LEU A 256 -25.91 -49.26 -20.28
C LEU A 256 -25.76 -50.33 -21.38
N GLN A 257 -24.56 -50.42 -21.98
CA GLN A 257 -24.27 -51.43 -22.99
C GLN A 257 -24.41 -52.86 -22.44
N GLN A 258 -23.97 -53.09 -21.19
CA GLN A 258 -24.15 -54.38 -20.52
C GLN A 258 -25.64 -54.69 -20.25
N THR A 259 -26.44 -53.71 -19.81
CA THR A 259 -27.87 -53.88 -19.56
C THR A 259 -28.66 -54.13 -20.85
N GLN A 260 -28.29 -53.49 -21.96
CA GLN A 260 -28.89 -53.72 -23.28
C GLN A 260 -28.63 -55.15 -23.78
N VAL A 261 -27.39 -55.66 -23.69
CA VAL A 261 -27.10 -57.07 -24.02
C VAL A 261 -27.87 -58.03 -23.11
N MET A 262 -28.02 -57.70 -21.82
CA MET A 262 -28.83 -58.50 -20.90
C MET A 262 -30.35 -58.44 -21.19
N GLU A 263 -30.85 -57.39 -21.84
CA GLU A 263 -32.23 -57.35 -22.37
C GLU A 263 -32.38 -58.26 -23.60
N GLU A 264 -31.41 -58.22 -24.54
CA GLU A 264 -31.38 -59.09 -25.72
C GLU A 264 -31.31 -60.59 -25.35
N GLU A 265 -30.59 -60.93 -24.27
CA GLU A 265 -30.55 -62.28 -23.70
C GLU A 265 -31.77 -62.63 -22.80
N GLY A 266 -32.69 -61.68 -22.56
CA GLY A 266 -33.89 -61.88 -21.72
C GLY A 266 -33.63 -61.95 -20.21
N LEU A 267 -32.44 -61.53 -19.75
CA LEU A 267 -32.00 -61.54 -18.34
C LEU A 267 -32.38 -60.26 -17.58
N LYS A 268 -32.66 -59.16 -18.28
CA LYS A 268 -33.13 -57.87 -17.74
C LYS A 268 -34.34 -57.37 -18.53
N SER A 269 -35.10 -56.44 -17.93
CA SER A 269 -36.31 -55.90 -18.54
C SER A 269 -36.06 -54.59 -19.32
N PRO A 270 -36.93 -54.21 -20.26
CA PRO A 270 -36.88 -52.89 -20.91
C PRO A 270 -36.93 -51.72 -19.91
N ALA A 271 -37.57 -51.93 -18.74
CA ALA A 271 -37.61 -50.95 -17.66
C ALA A 271 -36.26 -50.79 -16.95
N ASP A 272 -35.45 -51.86 -16.85
CA ASP A 272 -34.08 -51.78 -16.35
C ASP A 272 -33.19 -50.95 -17.30
N VAL A 273 -33.32 -51.17 -18.62
CA VAL A 273 -32.60 -50.39 -19.64
C VAL A 273 -32.98 -48.92 -19.55
N ALA A 274 -34.28 -48.58 -19.55
CA ALA A 274 -34.76 -47.20 -19.44
C ALA A 274 -34.29 -46.50 -18.14
N GLN A 275 -34.20 -47.24 -17.02
CA GLN A 275 -33.66 -46.70 -15.76
C GLN A 275 -32.15 -46.41 -15.85
N VAL A 276 -31.38 -47.23 -16.57
CA VAL A 276 -29.94 -46.99 -16.80
C VAL A 276 -29.71 -45.86 -17.81
N GLU A 277 -30.53 -45.75 -18.87
CA GLU A 277 -30.49 -44.61 -19.79
C GLU A 277 -30.76 -43.28 -19.08
N ALA A 278 -31.77 -43.26 -18.19
CA ALA A 278 -32.04 -42.10 -17.34
C ALA A 278 -30.85 -41.75 -16.42
N GLN A 279 -30.09 -42.74 -15.94
CA GLN A 279 -28.87 -42.49 -15.17
C GLN A 279 -27.71 -41.97 -16.04
N VAL A 280 -27.55 -42.45 -17.28
CA VAL A 280 -26.56 -41.87 -18.22
C VAL A 280 -26.88 -40.39 -18.48
N ALA A 281 -28.15 -40.05 -18.76
CA ALA A 281 -28.57 -38.65 -18.94
C ALA A 281 -28.34 -37.79 -17.68
N SER A 282 -28.53 -38.37 -16.48
CA SER A 282 -28.24 -37.72 -15.20
C SER A 282 -26.74 -37.42 -15.04
N ASP A 283 -25.85 -38.33 -15.45
CA ASP A 283 -24.40 -38.13 -15.39
C ASP A 283 -23.88 -37.19 -16.48
N GLU A 284 -24.51 -37.12 -17.67
CA GLU A 284 -24.20 -36.08 -18.66
C GLU A 284 -24.57 -34.67 -18.16
N LEU A 285 -25.71 -34.55 -17.47
CA LEU A 285 -26.10 -33.32 -16.78
C LEU A 285 -25.13 -32.98 -15.63
N MET A 286 -24.68 -33.98 -14.86
CA MET A 286 -23.68 -33.77 -13.80
C MET A 286 -22.34 -33.31 -14.38
N LEU A 287 -21.84 -33.95 -15.43
CA LEU A 287 -20.62 -33.55 -16.13
C LEU A 287 -20.71 -32.12 -16.68
N THR A 288 -21.85 -31.76 -17.28
CA THR A 288 -22.12 -30.41 -17.77
C THR A 288 -22.07 -29.38 -16.63
N ARG A 289 -22.65 -29.71 -15.47
CA ARG A 289 -22.58 -28.87 -14.25
C ARG A 289 -21.14 -28.73 -13.72
N GLN A 290 -20.37 -29.81 -13.64
CA GLN A 290 -18.96 -29.73 -13.19
C GLN A 290 -18.10 -28.92 -14.15
N LYS A 291 -18.32 -29.03 -15.47
CA LYS A 291 -17.63 -28.19 -16.47
C LYS A 291 -17.98 -26.71 -16.29
N GLY A 292 -19.26 -26.37 -16.04
CA GLY A 292 -19.66 -25.01 -15.67
C GLY A 292 -19.02 -24.51 -14.38
N GLN A 293 -18.90 -25.36 -13.36
CA GLN A 293 -18.22 -25.02 -12.10
C GLN A 293 -16.71 -24.80 -12.30
N ARG A 294 -16.05 -25.59 -13.15
CA ARG A 294 -14.64 -25.40 -13.52
C ARG A 294 -14.40 -24.04 -14.15
N GLU A 295 -15.21 -23.65 -15.13
CA GLU A 295 -15.10 -22.32 -15.76
C GLU A 295 -15.39 -21.20 -14.74
N THR A 296 -16.37 -21.39 -13.85
CA THR A 296 -16.69 -20.42 -12.78
C THR A 296 -15.52 -20.24 -11.81
N SER A 297 -14.90 -21.33 -11.34
CA SER A 297 -13.70 -21.25 -10.49
C SER A 297 -12.52 -20.61 -11.23
N MET A 298 -12.33 -20.90 -12.52
CA MET A 298 -11.28 -20.33 -13.35
C MET A 298 -11.46 -18.81 -13.57
N LEU A 299 -12.71 -18.36 -13.75
CA LEU A 299 -13.04 -16.93 -13.82
C LEU A 299 -12.78 -16.22 -12.49
N GLU A 300 -13.10 -16.85 -11.35
CA GLU A 300 -12.81 -16.27 -10.02
C GLU A 300 -11.30 -16.18 -9.77
N LEU A 301 -10.51 -17.20 -10.13
CA LEU A 301 -9.04 -17.13 -10.06
C LEU A 301 -8.48 -16.00 -10.95
N ARG A 302 -8.94 -15.86 -12.20
CA ARG A 302 -8.55 -14.75 -13.10
C ARG A 302 -8.90 -13.38 -12.50
N LYS A 303 -10.07 -13.26 -11.86
CA LYS A 303 -10.55 -12.05 -11.16
C LYS A 303 -9.66 -11.68 -9.97
N VAL A 304 -9.34 -12.63 -9.08
CA VAL A 304 -8.42 -12.39 -7.94
C VAL A 304 -7.01 -12.01 -8.43
N MET A 305 -6.51 -12.67 -9.47
CA MET A 305 -5.24 -12.31 -10.13
C MET A 305 -5.29 -10.98 -10.93
N ASN A 306 -6.45 -10.33 -11.06
CA ASN A 306 -6.68 -9.16 -11.91
C ASN A 306 -6.22 -9.36 -13.37
N ARG A 307 -6.34 -10.58 -13.92
CA ARG A 307 -5.87 -10.95 -15.26
C ARG A 307 -6.98 -10.81 -16.32
N PRO A 308 -6.73 -10.15 -17.46
CA PRO A 308 -7.73 -10.01 -18.52
C PRO A 308 -8.10 -11.34 -19.19
N SER A 309 -9.35 -11.44 -19.61
CA SER A 309 -10.04 -12.72 -19.93
C SER A 309 -9.50 -13.59 -21.09
N PRO A 310 -8.95 -13.07 -22.21
CA PRO A 310 -8.75 -13.89 -23.42
C PRO A 310 -7.52 -14.81 -23.38
N GLN A 311 -6.68 -14.74 -22.35
CA GLN A 311 -5.48 -15.57 -22.25
C GLN A 311 -5.79 -16.97 -21.68
N SER A 312 -5.30 -17.99 -22.39
CA SER A 312 -5.20 -19.36 -21.90
C SER A 312 -4.38 -19.41 -20.61
N LEU A 313 -4.83 -20.21 -19.64
CA LEU A 313 -4.15 -20.39 -18.36
C LEU A 313 -4.13 -21.88 -18.03
N THR A 314 -2.97 -22.50 -18.20
CA THR A 314 -2.74 -23.90 -17.82
C THR A 314 -2.07 -23.92 -16.45
N LEU A 315 -2.75 -24.50 -15.46
CA LEU A 315 -2.24 -24.62 -14.09
C LEU A 315 -1.49 -25.94 -13.91
N ALA A 316 -0.55 -25.98 -12.97
CA ALA A 316 0.01 -27.23 -12.47
C ALA A 316 -1.05 -27.98 -11.67
N SER A 317 -1.21 -29.28 -11.92
CA SER A 317 -1.97 -30.14 -11.02
C SER A 317 -1.26 -30.18 -9.67
N LEU A 318 -1.93 -29.71 -8.61
CA LEU A 318 -1.57 -30.07 -7.24
C LEU A 318 -1.96 -31.53 -7.05
N THR A 319 -1.12 -32.46 -7.54
CA THR A 319 -1.29 -33.90 -7.30
C THR A 319 -1.21 -34.15 -5.80
N PRO A 320 -2.32 -34.50 -5.11
CA PRO A 320 -2.23 -34.97 -3.75
C PRO A 320 -1.58 -36.34 -3.82
N ASP A 321 -0.40 -36.53 -3.24
CA ASP A 321 0.23 -37.85 -3.17
C ASP A 321 -0.81 -38.86 -2.64
N PRO A 322 -1.14 -39.93 -3.39
CA PRO A 322 -2.08 -40.93 -2.91
C PRO A 322 -1.56 -41.70 -1.69
N SER A 323 -0.27 -41.60 -1.35
CA SER A 323 0.33 -42.29 -0.21
C SER A 323 0.01 -41.64 1.15
N PRO A 324 -0.51 -42.40 2.14
CA PRO A 324 -0.51 -42.00 3.54
C PRO A 324 0.86 -42.23 4.23
N ARG A 325 1.93 -42.44 3.45
CA ARG A 325 3.26 -42.90 3.89
C ARG A 325 4.38 -42.33 3.01
N GLY A 326 4.36 -41.01 2.82
CA GLY A 326 5.36 -40.28 2.05
C GLY A 326 5.84 -39.05 2.81
N GLU A 327 7.02 -39.13 3.44
CA GLU A 327 7.75 -37.95 3.91
C GLU A 327 8.43 -37.23 2.73
N GLY A 328 7.60 -36.75 1.79
CA GLY A 328 8.01 -35.94 0.64
C GLY A 328 8.46 -34.56 1.11
N SER A 329 9.77 -34.36 1.21
CA SER A 329 10.39 -33.21 1.88
C SER A 329 10.08 -31.86 1.23
N ILE A 330 9.22 -31.07 1.87
CA ILE A 330 9.45 -29.63 2.03
C ILE A 330 10.14 -29.46 3.38
N TYR A 331 11.40 -29.00 3.38
CA TYR A 331 12.30 -29.11 4.53
C TYR A 331 11.81 -28.37 5.78
N LEU A 332 11.34 -29.14 6.77
CA LEU A 332 11.30 -28.74 8.17
C LEU A 332 12.71 -28.89 8.77
N GLN A 333 13.58 -27.91 8.54
CA GLN A 333 14.91 -27.87 9.16
C GLN A 333 14.91 -26.87 10.33
N GLY A 334 14.43 -27.31 11.50
CA GLY A 334 14.28 -26.43 12.66
C GLY A 334 13.63 -27.01 13.92
N MET A 335 13.35 -28.31 14.01
CA MET A 335 12.86 -28.96 15.23
C MET A 335 13.58 -30.30 15.46
N ASN A 336 14.78 -30.23 16.04
CA ASN A 336 15.22 -31.33 16.91
C ASN A 336 14.38 -31.22 18.19
N GLY A 337 13.70 -32.31 18.57
CA GLY A 337 12.79 -32.29 19.70
C GLY A 337 13.50 -32.18 21.05
N ASN A 338 12.75 -31.72 22.05
CA ASN A 338 12.69 -32.31 23.38
C ASN A 338 11.41 -31.86 24.10
N ASN A 339 10.91 -32.73 24.97
CA ASN A 339 9.89 -32.49 25.99
C ASN A 339 8.46 -32.15 25.54
N GLU A 340 7.62 -33.19 25.50
CA GLU A 340 6.18 -33.05 25.70
C GLU A 340 5.88 -32.74 27.19
N GLN A 341 5.71 -31.47 27.52
CA GLN A 341 5.10 -31.02 28.77
C GLN A 341 4.34 -29.70 28.52
N GLY A 342 3.24 -29.50 29.24
CA GLY A 342 2.36 -28.34 29.00
C GLY A 342 3.01 -27.03 29.42
N GLU A 343 3.40 -26.21 28.45
CA GLU A 343 3.92 -24.86 28.71
C GLU A 343 2.74 -23.88 28.87
N GLU A 344 2.69 -23.24 30.04
CA GLU A 344 1.66 -22.29 30.43
C GLU A 344 1.69 -21.03 29.54
N VAL A 345 0.52 -20.50 29.15
CA VAL A 345 0.40 -19.31 28.29
C VAL A 345 0.72 -18.04 29.10
N THR A 346 1.97 -17.93 29.51
CA THR A 346 2.58 -16.71 30.03
C THR A 346 2.79 -15.75 28.85
N THR A 347 2.13 -14.59 28.89
CA THR A 347 2.19 -13.60 27.81
C THR A 347 3.29 -12.56 28.13
N PRO A 348 4.43 -12.55 27.42
CA PRO A 348 5.44 -11.52 27.60
C PRO A 348 5.03 -10.31 26.76
N LEU A 349 4.75 -9.17 27.42
CA LEU A 349 4.65 -7.88 26.73
C LEU A 349 5.98 -7.58 26.02
N PRO A 350 6.01 -7.37 24.69
CA PRO A 350 7.25 -7.14 23.96
C PRO A 350 7.74 -5.70 24.11
N ASP A 351 8.16 -5.32 25.32
CA ASP A 351 8.91 -4.09 25.60
C ASP A 351 10.37 -4.19 25.08
N LYS A 352 10.51 -4.43 23.77
CA LYS A 352 11.71 -4.18 22.95
C LYS A 352 11.38 -4.21 21.45
N GLU A 353 11.69 -3.09 20.80
CA GLU A 353 12.03 -2.93 19.38
C GLU A 353 11.38 -3.90 18.36
N VAL A 354 10.25 -3.49 17.78
CA VAL A 354 9.72 -4.04 16.52
C VAL A 354 10.55 -3.54 15.32
N GLN A 355 11.88 -3.73 15.39
CA GLN A 355 12.87 -3.35 14.37
C GLN A 355 13.90 -4.49 14.12
N GLY A 356 13.42 -5.72 13.95
CA GLY A 356 14.19 -6.85 13.44
C GLY A 356 13.50 -7.47 12.21
N GLY A 357 14.20 -7.59 11.09
CA GLY A 357 13.66 -8.19 9.87
C GLY A 357 13.58 -9.72 9.95
N GLY A 358 12.60 -10.33 9.28
CA GLY A 358 12.54 -11.78 9.04
C GLY A 358 11.19 -12.47 9.22
N SER A 359 10.20 -11.82 9.85
CA SER A 359 8.87 -12.41 10.11
C SER A 359 7.81 -11.31 10.05
N ALA A 360 6.93 -11.38 9.06
CA ALA A 360 6.07 -10.27 8.65
C ALA A 360 4.56 -10.51 8.78
N GLY A 361 4.08 -11.77 8.59
CA GLY A 361 2.67 -12.13 8.36
C GLY A 361 1.64 -11.54 9.33
N ALA A 362 1.19 -12.32 10.32
CA ALA A 362 0.29 -11.81 11.36
C ALA A 362 0.88 -10.64 12.20
N ARG A 363 2.20 -10.46 12.18
CA ARG A 363 2.88 -9.33 12.84
C ARG A 363 2.53 -8.00 12.18
N SER A 364 2.29 -7.95 10.87
CA SER A 364 1.88 -6.73 10.15
C SER A 364 0.53 -6.20 10.64
N LEU A 365 -0.48 -7.07 10.77
CA LEU A 365 -1.81 -6.73 11.29
C LEU A 365 -1.77 -6.12 12.69
N LEU A 366 -0.95 -6.67 13.59
CA LEU A 366 -0.82 -6.17 14.95
C LEU A 366 0.06 -4.90 15.02
N ALA A 367 1.11 -4.82 14.19
CA ALA A 367 1.93 -3.61 14.07
C ALA A 367 1.13 -2.42 13.52
N GLN A 368 0.18 -2.66 12.60
CA GLN A 368 -0.72 -1.63 12.08
C GLN A 368 -1.53 -0.96 13.21
N SER A 369 -2.22 -1.74 14.05
CA SER A 369 -2.99 -1.20 15.18
C SER A 369 -2.09 -0.62 16.28
N PHE A 370 -0.90 -1.17 16.50
CA PHE A 370 0.10 -0.59 17.41
C PHE A 370 0.52 0.82 16.98
N TYR A 371 0.86 1.02 15.70
CA TYR A 371 1.26 2.33 15.19
C TYR A 371 0.09 3.32 15.13
N ALA A 372 -1.16 2.86 15.02
CA ALA A 372 -2.34 3.71 15.22
C ALA A 372 -2.41 4.27 16.66
N VAL A 373 -2.11 3.45 17.69
CA VAL A 373 -2.02 3.91 19.08
C VAL A 373 -0.90 4.94 19.26
N GLU A 374 0.28 4.73 18.67
CA GLU A 374 1.37 5.71 18.75
C GLU A 374 1.02 7.04 18.05
N SER A 375 0.36 6.98 16.89
CA SER A 375 -0.13 8.18 16.19
C SER A 375 -1.16 8.94 17.03
N ALA A 376 -2.17 8.25 17.58
CA ALA A 376 -3.15 8.85 18.47
C ALA A 376 -2.51 9.45 19.74
N ARG A 377 -1.50 8.77 20.31
CA ARG A 377 -0.75 9.24 21.49
C ARG A 377 0.08 10.48 21.18
N HIS A 378 0.70 10.55 20.01
CA HIS A 378 1.41 11.75 19.56
C HIS A 378 0.46 12.89 19.20
N SER A 379 -0.68 12.60 18.57
CA SER A 379 -1.75 13.57 18.31
C SER A 379 -2.34 14.16 19.59
N LEU A 380 -2.51 13.36 20.65
CA LEU A 380 -2.86 13.85 21.98
C LEU A 380 -1.79 14.77 22.58
N ARG A 381 -0.50 14.42 22.43
CA ARG A 381 0.60 15.29 22.90
C ARG A 381 0.65 16.61 22.11
N ALA A 382 0.48 16.59 20.79
CA ALA A 382 0.35 17.79 19.97
C ALA A 382 -0.89 18.62 20.36
N THR A 383 -2.01 17.99 20.71
CA THR A 383 -3.21 18.70 21.17
C THR A 383 -2.98 19.42 22.51
N ARG A 384 -2.14 18.87 23.40
CA ARG A 384 -1.73 19.55 24.65
C ARG A 384 -0.89 20.81 24.39
N SER A 385 -0.15 20.87 23.28
CA SER A 385 0.66 22.04 22.90
C SER A 385 -0.18 23.32 22.75
N SER A 386 -1.47 23.22 22.42
CA SER A 386 -2.40 24.36 22.31
C SER A 386 -2.66 25.14 23.62
N PHE A 387 -2.16 24.66 24.76
CA PHE A 387 -2.23 25.34 26.06
C PHE A 387 -0.93 26.09 26.43
N PHE A 388 0.11 25.97 25.60
CA PHE A 388 1.39 26.63 25.82
C PHE A 388 1.52 27.91 24.95
N PRO A 389 2.40 28.85 25.33
CA PRO A 389 2.72 29.98 24.47
C PRO A 389 3.38 29.53 23.17
N SER A 390 3.18 30.29 22.09
CA SER A 390 3.92 30.17 20.84
C SER A 390 4.77 31.42 20.59
N ILE A 391 5.92 31.22 19.95
CA ILE A 391 6.89 32.26 19.58
C ILE A 391 7.19 32.09 18.09
N SER A 392 6.96 33.12 17.28
CA SER A 392 7.38 33.16 15.88
C SER A 392 8.34 34.32 15.62
N LEU A 393 9.37 34.05 14.84
CA LEU A 393 10.26 35.05 14.27
C LEU A 393 9.77 35.35 12.86
N SER A 394 9.43 36.60 12.58
CA SER A 394 9.07 37.05 11.24
C SER A 394 10.02 38.15 10.79
N ALA A 395 10.31 38.19 9.49
CA ALA A 395 11.05 39.28 8.87
C ALA A 395 10.40 39.60 7.52
N GLY A 396 10.60 40.81 7.02
CA GLY A 396 10.02 41.19 5.74
C GLY A 396 10.61 42.45 5.15
N ILE A 397 10.41 42.56 3.85
CA ILE A 397 10.54 43.81 3.10
C ILE A 397 9.17 44.15 2.52
N ASN A 398 8.78 45.41 2.63
CA ASN A 398 7.54 45.90 2.05
C ASN A 398 7.80 47.25 1.37
N SER A 399 7.03 47.55 0.34
CA SER A 399 7.04 48.85 -0.30
C SER A 399 5.66 49.14 -0.89
N SER A 400 5.36 50.40 -1.15
CA SER A 400 4.07 50.81 -1.68
C SER A 400 4.21 51.86 -2.76
N TYR A 401 3.29 51.82 -3.71
CA TYR A 401 2.97 52.93 -4.59
C TYR A 401 1.65 53.54 -4.13
N TYR A 402 1.60 54.88 -4.08
CA TYR A 402 0.41 55.64 -3.72
C TYR A 402 0.17 56.74 -4.76
N ARG A 403 -1.11 56.91 -5.10
CA ARG A 403 -1.57 57.95 -6.02
C ARG A 403 -2.90 58.49 -5.55
N ASN A 404 -2.95 59.77 -5.22
CA ASN A 404 -4.19 60.52 -5.30
C ASN A 404 -4.57 60.63 -6.78
N LEU A 405 -5.77 60.14 -7.14
CA LEU A 405 -6.27 60.08 -8.51
C LEU A 405 -6.69 61.46 -9.01
N ASP A 406 -7.08 62.35 -8.09
CA ASP A 406 -7.50 63.73 -8.37
C ASP A 406 -6.31 64.70 -8.45
N ALA A 407 -5.08 64.22 -8.21
CA ALA A 407 -3.86 65.03 -8.26
C ALA A 407 -3.19 65.02 -9.64
N ALA A 408 -2.87 66.22 -10.15
CA ALA A 408 -2.31 66.43 -11.50
C ALA A 408 -0.89 65.85 -11.70
N MET A 409 -0.10 65.67 -10.63
CA MET A 409 1.21 65.04 -10.68
C MET A 409 1.39 64.03 -9.53
N THR A 410 2.15 62.96 -9.80
CA THR A 410 2.59 62.00 -8.77
C THR A 410 4.04 61.60 -9.00
N SER A 411 4.77 61.31 -7.92
CA SER A 411 6.16 60.84 -8.00
C SER A 411 6.25 59.53 -8.78
N PRO A 412 7.25 59.35 -9.68
CA PRO A 412 7.39 58.15 -10.49
C PRO A 412 7.40 56.86 -9.67
N PHE A 413 6.71 55.83 -10.17
CA PHE A 413 6.53 54.52 -9.51
C PHE A 413 7.82 53.95 -8.90
N ARG A 414 8.93 53.96 -9.65
CA ARG A 414 10.24 53.46 -9.18
C ARG A 414 10.82 54.28 -8.01
N ASN A 415 10.57 55.59 -7.98
CA ASN A 415 11.05 56.47 -6.90
C ASN A 415 10.22 56.24 -5.64
N GLN A 416 8.89 56.14 -5.77
CA GLN A 416 8.03 55.73 -4.65
C GLN A 416 8.44 54.36 -4.09
N LEU A 417 8.61 53.34 -4.95
CA LEU A 417 9.02 52.01 -4.48
C LEU A 417 10.38 51.99 -3.78
N LYS A 418 11.32 52.85 -4.17
CA LYS A 418 12.62 52.98 -3.49
C LYS A 418 12.49 53.69 -2.14
N ASN A 419 11.71 54.77 -2.08
CA ASN A 419 11.59 55.63 -0.91
C ASN A 419 10.68 55.02 0.17
N ASN A 420 9.63 54.30 -0.25
CA ASN A 420 8.66 53.65 0.62
C ASN A 420 9.10 52.23 1.04
N LEU A 421 10.36 51.84 0.78
CA LEU A 421 10.91 50.51 1.08
C LEU A 421 11.15 50.32 2.58
N GLY A 422 10.15 49.80 3.28
CA GLY A 422 10.29 49.29 4.63
C GLY A 422 11.04 47.96 4.70
N LYS A 423 11.73 47.74 5.81
CA LYS A 423 12.36 46.47 6.20
C LYS A 423 12.12 46.27 7.69
N TYR A 424 11.73 45.07 8.10
CA TYR A 424 11.45 44.79 9.51
C TYR A 424 11.84 43.36 9.91
N VAL A 425 12.12 43.20 11.20
CA VAL A 425 12.22 41.92 11.90
C VAL A 425 11.38 42.05 13.16
N SER A 426 10.55 41.07 13.46
CA SER A 426 9.62 41.06 14.59
C SER A 426 9.59 39.69 15.25
N LEU A 427 9.70 39.66 16.58
CA LEU A 427 9.47 38.47 17.39
C LEU A 427 8.06 38.59 18.00
N ASN A 428 7.21 37.60 17.75
CA ASN A 428 5.82 37.60 18.21
C ASN A 428 5.58 36.46 19.20
N LEU A 429 5.25 36.82 20.45
CA LEU A 429 4.82 35.91 21.51
C LEU A 429 3.29 35.92 21.61
N SER A 430 2.66 34.75 21.46
CA SER A 430 1.21 34.58 21.60
C SER A 430 0.90 33.60 22.72
N ILE A 431 0.11 34.04 23.71
CA ILE A 431 -0.26 33.24 24.89
C ILE A 431 -1.78 32.99 24.86
N PRO A 432 -2.26 31.74 24.66
CA PRO A 432 -3.69 31.46 24.57
C PRO A 432 -4.35 31.44 25.97
N ILE A 433 -4.95 32.56 26.39
CA ILE A 433 -5.61 32.68 27.70
C ILE A 433 -6.97 31.95 27.73
N PHE A 434 -7.88 32.29 26.80
CA PHE A 434 -9.21 31.67 26.73
C PHE A 434 -9.72 31.58 25.28
N ASN A 435 -9.93 30.37 24.80
CA ASN A 435 -10.42 30.08 23.45
C ASN A 435 -11.81 29.41 23.46
N ARG A 436 -12.79 30.02 24.13
CA ARG A 436 -14.21 29.59 24.15
C ARG A 436 -14.40 28.07 24.39
N LEU A 437 -13.64 27.52 25.34
CA LEU A 437 -13.54 26.07 25.66
C LEU A 437 -13.02 25.14 24.54
N GLY A 438 -12.71 25.64 23.33
CA GLY A 438 -12.31 24.83 22.17
C GLY A 438 -11.06 23.96 22.37
N ASN A 439 -10.05 24.48 23.09
CA ASN A 439 -8.85 23.71 23.43
C ASN A 439 -9.18 22.55 24.39
N ILE A 440 -10.09 22.75 25.34
CA ILE A 440 -10.54 21.73 26.31
C ILE A 440 -11.37 20.65 25.59
N ALA A 441 -12.30 21.05 24.72
CA ALA A 441 -13.09 20.13 23.91
C ALA A 441 -12.21 19.29 22.97
N SER A 442 -11.18 19.90 22.37
CA SER A 442 -10.24 19.20 21.49
C SER A 442 -9.31 18.26 22.28
N LEU A 443 -8.85 18.66 23.46
CA LEU A 443 -8.10 17.78 24.37
C LEU A 443 -8.92 16.57 24.83
N ARG A 444 -10.22 16.75 25.10
CA ARG A 444 -11.14 15.63 25.42
C ARG A 444 -11.27 14.67 24.22
N ARG A 445 -11.55 15.19 23.01
CA ARG A 445 -11.60 14.37 21.79
C ARG A 445 -10.29 13.60 21.56
N ALA A 446 -9.14 14.25 21.69
CA ALA A 446 -7.84 13.59 21.49
C ALA A 446 -7.52 12.52 22.55
N ARG A 447 -8.06 12.63 23.78
CA ARG A 447 -7.99 11.55 24.78
C ARG A 447 -8.87 10.38 24.38
N ASN A 448 -10.13 10.65 24.02
CA ASN A 448 -11.07 9.61 23.60
C ASN A 448 -10.55 8.84 22.37
N ASN A 449 -9.97 9.53 21.39
CA ASN A 449 -9.37 8.89 20.20
C ASN A 449 -8.18 7.97 20.56
N LEU A 450 -7.38 8.33 21.56
CA LEU A 450 -6.32 7.44 22.06
C LEU A 450 -6.90 6.20 22.74
N CYS A 451 -7.91 6.36 23.60
CA CYS A 451 -8.61 5.22 24.21
C CYS A 451 -9.21 4.30 23.13
N ILE A 452 -9.92 4.84 22.14
CA ILE A 452 -10.48 4.08 21.01
C ILE A 452 -9.40 3.29 20.26
N ALA A 453 -8.24 3.89 20.00
CA ALA A 453 -7.12 3.18 19.36
C ALA A 453 -6.56 2.06 20.25
N GLN A 454 -6.54 2.23 21.58
CA GLN A 454 -6.11 1.20 22.53
C GLN A 454 -7.10 0.03 22.59
N GLU A 455 -8.41 0.28 22.62
CA GLU A 455 -9.43 -0.76 22.54
C GLU A 455 -9.36 -1.52 21.20
N GLN A 456 -9.14 -0.80 20.09
CA GLN A 456 -8.94 -1.41 18.77
C GLN A 456 -7.67 -2.28 18.70
N TYR A 457 -6.59 -1.88 19.37
CA TYR A 457 -5.38 -2.69 19.49
C TYR A 457 -5.64 -3.96 20.32
N ALA A 458 -6.26 -3.84 21.50
CA ALA A 458 -6.59 -4.98 22.36
C ALA A 458 -7.54 -5.97 21.66
N ALA A 459 -8.59 -5.48 21.02
CA ALA A 459 -9.50 -6.32 20.23
C ALA A 459 -8.76 -7.07 19.10
N LYS A 460 -7.77 -6.44 18.46
CA LYS A 460 -6.96 -7.10 17.41
C LYS A 460 -5.98 -8.14 17.95
N GLN A 461 -5.55 -8.04 19.22
CA GLN A 461 -4.80 -9.10 19.88
C GLN A 461 -5.67 -10.35 20.08
N THR A 462 -6.86 -10.19 20.68
CA THR A 462 -7.81 -11.30 20.90
C THR A 462 -8.29 -11.92 19.58
N GLU A 463 -8.56 -11.10 18.56
CA GLU A 463 -8.89 -11.59 17.21
C GLU A 463 -7.78 -12.49 16.64
N LEU A 464 -6.51 -12.07 16.76
CA LEU A 464 -5.37 -12.85 16.28
C LEU A 464 -5.15 -14.15 17.09
N GLU A 465 -5.45 -14.15 18.39
CA GLU A 465 -5.38 -15.35 19.23
C GLU A 465 -6.44 -16.38 18.80
N VAL A 466 -7.68 -15.94 18.57
CA VAL A 466 -8.77 -16.78 18.04
C VAL A 466 -8.41 -17.32 16.66
N LEU A 467 -7.91 -16.48 15.74
CA LEU A 467 -7.50 -16.89 14.40
C LEU A 467 -6.35 -17.92 14.42
N ARG A 468 -5.39 -17.78 15.33
CA ARG A 468 -4.30 -18.76 15.51
C ARG A 468 -4.81 -20.10 16.02
N GLN A 469 -5.71 -20.09 17.02
CA GLN A 469 -6.34 -21.31 17.53
C GLN A 469 -7.20 -21.99 16.46
N GLN A 470 -8.02 -21.22 15.73
CA GLN A 470 -8.85 -21.73 14.65
C GLN A 470 -8.00 -22.34 13.52
N ALA A 471 -6.93 -21.67 13.08
CA ALA A 471 -6.08 -22.20 12.01
C ALA A 471 -5.31 -23.48 12.44
N TRP A 472 -5.02 -23.66 13.73
CA TRP A 472 -4.50 -24.93 14.26
C TRP A 472 -5.56 -26.03 14.27
N LEU A 473 -6.77 -25.72 14.74
CA LEU A 473 -7.91 -26.64 14.77
C LEU A 473 -8.31 -27.09 13.36
N ASP A 474 -8.43 -26.16 12.40
CA ASP A 474 -8.79 -26.44 11.01
C ASP A 474 -7.85 -27.48 10.38
N VAL A 475 -6.52 -27.34 10.56
CA VAL A 475 -5.53 -28.30 10.05
C VAL A 475 -5.77 -29.70 10.65
N LEU A 476 -5.98 -29.77 11.96
CA LEU A 476 -6.21 -31.03 12.68
C LEU A 476 -7.55 -31.68 12.31
N VAL A 477 -8.59 -30.88 12.04
CA VAL A 477 -9.90 -31.36 11.56
C VAL A 477 -9.75 -31.94 10.15
N TYR A 478 -9.24 -31.19 9.18
CA TYR A 478 -9.11 -31.69 7.80
C TYR A 478 -8.17 -32.90 7.67
N GLN A 479 -7.14 -33.02 8.52
CA GLN A 479 -6.32 -34.24 8.61
C GLN A 479 -7.11 -35.45 9.12
N LYS A 480 -7.97 -35.28 10.13
CA LYS A 480 -8.86 -36.34 10.63
C LYS A 480 -9.93 -36.69 9.59
N GLU A 481 -10.53 -35.70 8.94
CA GLU A 481 -11.49 -35.93 7.85
C GLU A 481 -10.87 -36.70 6.68
N ALA A 482 -9.64 -36.36 6.26
CA ALA A 482 -8.96 -37.10 5.20
C ALA A 482 -8.72 -38.58 5.58
N THR A 483 -8.19 -38.85 6.78
CA THR A 483 -7.93 -40.24 7.23
C THR A 483 -9.21 -41.05 7.51
N GLN A 484 -10.32 -40.40 7.87
CA GLN A 484 -11.63 -41.04 7.96
C GLN A 484 -12.27 -41.23 6.56
N GLY A 485 -12.11 -40.24 5.68
CA GLY A 485 -12.56 -40.26 4.29
C GLY A 485 -11.90 -41.36 3.47
N GLU A 486 -10.61 -41.65 3.70
CA GLU A 486 -9.91 -42.80 3.10
C GLU A 486 -10.57 -44.13 3.46
N ARG A 487 -10.91 -44.33 4.74
CA ARG A 487 -11.63 -45.53 5.20
C ARG A 487 -13.05 -45.59 4.62
N LYS A 488 -13.73 -44.45 4.54
CA LYS A 488 -15.07 -44.37 3.95
C LYS A 488 -15.04 -44.69 2.45
N VAL A 489 -14.13 -44.10 1.68
CA VAL A 489 -13.96 -44.38 0.25
C VAL A 489 -13.62 -45.85 0.02
N ALA A 490 -12.77 -46.47 0.85
CA ALA A 490 -12.45 -47.90 0.75
C ALA A 490 -13.68 -48.80 1.01
N ALA A 491 -14.49 -48.47 2.03
CA ALA A 491 -15.73 -49.20 2.34
C ALA A 491 -16.79 -49.02 1.24
N ASP A 492 -17.01 -47.77 0.79
CA ASP A 492 -17.96 -47.44 -0.28
C ASP A 492 -17.53 -48.05 -1.63
N SER A 493 -16.22 -48.17 -1.89
CA SER A 493 -15.72 -48.83 -3.11
C SER A 493 -15.95 -50.34 -3.09
N LEU A 494 -15.75 -51.00 -1.94
CA LEU A 494 -16.04 -52.42 -1.79
C LEU A 494 -17.55 -52.69 -1.89
N ALA A 495 -18.38 -51.82 -1.28
CA ALA A 495 -19.83 -51.90 -1.40
C ALA A 495 -20.28 -51.76 -2.87
N TYR A 496 -19.78 -50.76 -3.59
CA TYR A 496 -20.07 -50.57 -5.01
C TYR A 496 -19.62 -51.77 -5.86
N GLU A 497 -18.42 -52.31 -5.63
CA GLU A 497 -17.91 -53.46 -6.38
C GLU A 497 -18.78 -54.71 -6.15
N LEU A 498 -19.18 -54.98 -4.90
CA LEU A 498 -20.07 -56.10 -4.57
C LEU A 498 -21.47 -55.91 -5.18
N THR A 499 -22.06 -54.72 -5.11
CA THR A 499 -23.35 -54.42 -5.76
C THR A 499 -23.25 -54.53 -7.29
N ARG A 500 -22.12 -54.16 -7.90
CA ARG A 500 -21.87 -54.35 -9.34
C ARG A 500 -21.74 -55.82 -9.73
N GLN A 501 -21.07 -56.64 -8.92
CA GLN A 501 -21.01 -58.09 -9.14
C GLN A 501 -22.41 -58.73 -9.00
N GLN A 502 -23.20 -58.34 -8.00
CA GLN A 502 -24.58 -58.78 -7.83
C GLN A 502 -25.48 -58.34 -9.00
N TYR A 503 -25.33 -57.10 -9.48
CA TYR A 503 -26.07 -56.60 -10.64
C TYR A 503 -25.78 -57.42 -11.89
N ALA A 504 -24.51 -57.72 -12.15
CA ALA A 504 -24.07 -58.54 -13.29
C ALA A 504 -24.54 -60.02 -13.19
N GLN A 505 -24.83 -60.50 -11.97
CA GLN A 505 -25.45 -61.81 -11.72
C GLN A 505 -27.00 -61.76 -11.72
N GLY A 506 -27.60 -60.61 -12.04
CA GLY A 506 -29.05 -60.39 -12.00
C GLY A 506 -29.64 -60.15 -10.61
N LEU A 507 -28.86 -60.31 -9.54
CA LEU A 507 -29.28 -60.31 -8.13
C LEU A 507 -29.55 -58.92 -7.53
N ALA A 508 -29.09 -57.84 -8.18
CA ALA A 508 -29.36 -56.45 -7.77
C ALA A 508 -30.09 -55.66 -8.87
N SER A 509 -30.82 -54.62 -8.45
CA SER A 509 -31.52 -53.70 -9.36
C SER A 509 -30.60 -52.60 -9.90
N PRO A 510 -30.98 -51.90 -10.99
CA PRO A 510 -30.26 -50.71 -11.45
C PRO A 510 -30.20 -49.60 -10.39
N ILE A 511 -31.22 -49.52 -9.52
CA ILE A 511 -31.35 -48.48 -8.48
C ILE A 511 -30.32 -48.71 -7.36
N ASP A 512 -30.05 -49.97 -6.99
CA ASP A 512 -29.01 -50.31 -6.00
C ASP A 512 -27.61 -49.94 -6.52
N LEU A 513 -27.35 -50.24 -7.79
CA LEU A 513 -26.10 -49.89 -8.47
C LEU A 513 -25.93 -48.38 -8.64
N GLN A 514 -26.99 -47.67 -9.03
CA GLN A 514 -27.06 -46.22 -9.12
C GLN A 514 -26.79 -45.54 -7.77
N THR A 515 -27.39 -46.06 -6.70
CA THR A 515 -27.27 -45.52 -5.33
C THR A 515 -25.86 -45.73 -4.77
N SER A 516 -25.31 -46.94 -4.89
CA SER A 516 -23.93 -47.24 -4.45
C SER A 516 -22.88 -46.45 -5.24
N ALA A 517 -23.04 -46.29 -6.56
CA ALA A 517 -22.18 -45.43 -7.38
C ALA A 517 -22.22 -43.95 -6.94
N ALA A 518 -23.40 -43.42 -6.60
CA ALA A 518 -23.57 -42.05 -6.14
C ALA A 518 -22.89 -41.81 -4.78
N ILE A 519 -23.03 -42.76 -3.84
CA ILE A 519 -22.36 -42.71 -2.52
C ILE A 519 -20.84 -42.72 -2.68
N LEU A 520 -20.29 -43.63 -3.50
CA LEU A 520 -18.85 -43.71 -3.78
C LEU A 520 -18.31 -42.41 -4.39
N LEU A 521 -19.02 -41.83 -5.37
CA LEU A 521 -18.62 -40.55 -5.98
C LEU A 521 -18.60 -39.42 -4.94
N GLN A 522 -19.63 -39.32 -4.10
CA GLN A 522 -19.73 -38.30 -3.05
C GLN A 522 -18.57 -38.44 -2.04
N SER A 523 -18.22 -39.66 -1.64
CA SER A 523 -17.10 -39.92 -0.73
C SER A 523 -15.74 -39.61 -1.36
N ARG A 524 -15.54 -39.95 -2.65
CA ARG A 524 -14.31 -39.58 -3.39
C ARG A 524 -14.15 -38.06 -3.47
N ALA A 525 -15.22 -37.34 -3.80
CA ALA A 525 -15.22 -35.88 -3.88
C ALA A 525 -14.94 -35.23 -2.50
N ALA A 526 -15.56 -35.74 -1.43
CA ALA A 526 -15.31 -35.25 -0.07
C ALA A 526 -13.85 -35.48 0.37
N LEU A 527 -13.28 -36.67 0.14
CA LEU A 527 -11.88 -36.96 0.45
C LEU A 527 -10.91 -36.06 -0.32
N LEU A 528 -11.17 -35.85 -1.61
CA LEU A 528 -10.41 -34.92 -2.46
C LEU A 528 -10.47 -33.48 -1.89
N GLN A 529 -11.66 -33.01 -1.50
CA GLN A 529 -11.85 -31.68 -0.91
C GLN A 529 -11.06 -31.54 0.40
N SER A 530 -11.17 -32.49 1.34
CA SER A 530 -10.43 -32.44 2.61
C SER A 530 -8.91 -32.49 2.37
N ARG A 531 -8.42 -33.37 1.49
CA ARG A 531 -6.99 -33.43 1.11
C ARG A 531 -6.46 -32.11 0.54
N LEU A 532 -7.23 -31.44 -0.32
CA LEU A 532 -6.87 -30.13 -0.88
C LEU A 532 -6.92 -29.00 0.17
N MET A 533 -7.92 -29.00 1.06
CA MET A 533 -8.04 -27.99 2.12
C MET A 533 -6.91 -28.06 3.16
N ILE A 534 -6.31 -29.23 3.42
CA ILE A 534 -5.12 -29.36 4.29
C ILE A 534 -4.01 -28.41 3.85
N PHE A 535 -3.78 -28.23 2.54
CA PHE A 535 -2.73 -27.33 2.05
C PHE A 535 -3.05 -25.85 2.36
N VAL A 536 -4.29 -25.41 2.10
CA VAL A 536 -4.75 -24.05 2.41
C VAL A 536 -4.64 -23.76 3.91
N LYS A 537 -5.10 -24.70 4.75
CA LYS A 537 -5.11 -24.53 6.20
C LYS A 537 -3.72 -24.55 6.82
N LYS A 538 -2.79 -25.36 6.29
CA LYS A 538 -1.36 -25.29 6.66
C LYS A 538 -0.76 -23.93 6.31
N LEU A 539 -1.12 -23.33 5.17
CA LEU A 539 -0.63 -22.01 4.77
C LEU A 539 -1.21 -20.89 5.66
N GLN A 540 -2.52 -20.91 5.93
CA GLN A 540 -3.18 -19.98 6.85
C GLN A 540 -2.58 -20.07 8.27
N ARG A 541 -2.34 -21.28 8.78
CA ARG A 541 -1.66 -21.50 10.07
C ARG A 541 -0.27 -20.85 10.11
N ARG A 542 0.58 -21.09 9.11
CA ARG A 542 1.92 -20.50 9.01
C ARG A 542 1.89 -18.97 9.06
N TYR A 543 0.92 -18.34 8.39
CA TYR A 543 0.74 -16.89 8.43
C TYR A 543 0.37 -16.37 9.84
N TYR A 544 -0.53 -17.04 10.55
CA TYR A 544 -0.93 -16.69 11.93
C TYR A 544 0.13 -17.03 13.00
N GLU A 545 1.05 -17.93 12.68
CA GLU A 545 2.31 -18.16 13.43
C GLU A 545 3.38 -17.09 13.12
N GLY A 546 3.16 -16.22 12.12
CA GLY A 546 4.01 -15.08 11.78
C GLY A 546 5.07 -15.37 10.72
N LEU A 547 5.02 -16.51 10.04
CA LEU A 547 5.87 -16.79 8.88
C LEU A 547 5.39 -16.01 7.65
N ASN A 548 6.32 -15.72 6.73
CA ASN A 548 5.99 -15.08 5.45
C ASN A 548 5.34 -16.09 4.49
N LEU A 549 4.51 -15.55 3.59
CA LEU A 549 3.84 -16.30 2.52
C LEU A 549 4.60 -16.25 1.18
N ILE A 550 5.36 -15.17 0.96
CA ILE A 550 6.20 -14.86 -0.22
C ILE A 550 7.51 -14.24 0.30
#